data_AF-A0A3S3DVG3-F1
#
_entry.id   AF-A0A3S3DVG3-F1
#
_cell.length_a   1.000
_cell.length_b   1.000
_cell.length_c   1.000
_cell.angle_alpha   90.00
_cell.angle_beta   90.00
_cell.angle_gamma   90.00
#
_symmetry.space_group_name_H-M   'P 1'
#
loop_
_entity.id
_entity.type
_entity.pdbx_description
1 polymer ?
#
loop_
_entity_poly.entity_id
_entity_poly.type
_entity_poly.pdbx_seq_one_letter_code
_entity_poly.pdbx_strand_id
1 'polypeptide(L)'
;MSSFAVERCRLAIAIPFAASLILLPPTPAFAHASDRGHVLLLPTGYYVAGGALAVAASFLVLALLPSDFPAHFWRRRLPLFAFGDGARAIVSLISFAGFAILVAAGLFGSRDPLSNPLPLAIWTLLWVGLVLLQGLLGNLWSWLNPWYGPWRVISRLFGKRQTWRPPPWLGCWPAVVLFFAFAWFELIDPAPDDPARLAWAAGFYWLLSFAAMLVFGYRDWSRRGEFLAVFFAMIARFALFQRNEVERSGGGRLSLCWPGAKLSDTAPLSLSGTAFLLLALSSVSFDGLSKTFFWLGLFGLNPLEFPGRTAVIGIGSLGLVLMFVLLAAAFILAIVLGQRLAGSPHSLSQAAGLLVWSIVPIALAYHVAHYLTALLVDGQYAIAALSDPFALGWNLLGTAGMQIEAGVAAGAGSAWWLWNLQAGVIIAGHMLAVLVAHGLAWRLHPVPARAALSQFPLTVLMIAYTVFGLWLLATPSVG
;
A
#
# COMPACT_ATOMS: atom_id res chain seq x y z
N MET A 1 85.88 -5.25 20.87
CA MET A 1 85.75 -6.71 21.11
C MET A 1 84.42 -6.96 21.80
N SER A 2 83.40 -7.26 21.01
CA SER A 2 82.01 -7.39 21.46
C SER A 2 81.33 -8.50 20.63
N SER A 3 81.07 -9.64 21.26
CA SER A 3 80.15 -10.71 20.86
C SER A 3 80.21 -11.73 22.00
N PHE A 4 79.17 -12.28 22.61
CA PHE A 4 77.90 -12.80 22.11
C PHE A 4 76.87 -12.77 23.25
N ALA A 5 75.61 -12.44 22.99
CA ALA A 5 74.47 -13.15 23.55
C ALA A 5 73.15 -12.73 22.87
N VAL A 6 72.39 -13.76 22.48
CA VAL A 6 70.94 -13.77 22.19
C VAL A 6 70.49 -13.27 20.81
N GLU A 7 70.68 -14.13 19.80
CA GLU A 7 69.85 -14.16 18.59
C GLU A 7 69.06 -15.47 18.57
N ARG A 8 67.75 -15.41 18.86
CA ARG A 8 66.70 -16.40 18.48
C ARG A 8 65.38 -16.03 19.17
N CYS A 9 64.56 -15.21 18.51
CA CYS A 9 63.09 -15.25 18.52
C CYS A 9 62.53 -13.93 17.97
N ARG A 10 62.66 -13.70 16.66
CA ARG A 10 61.86 -12.70 15.93
C ARG A 10 61.51 -13.22 14.54
N LEU A 11 60.80 -14.34 14.47
CA LEU A 11 60.24 -14.88 13.24
C LEU A 11 59.07 -15.81 13.57
N ALA A 12 58.04 -15.27 14.23
CA ALA A 12 56.79 -16.03 14.47
C ALA A 12 55.52 -15.16 14.66
N ILE A 13 55.55 -13.85 14.40
CA ILE A 13 54.36 -12.99 14.59
C ILE A 13 53.97 -12.20 13.33
N ALA A 14 54.59 -12.49 12.18
CA ALA A 14 54.24 -11.81 10.92
C ALA A 14 53.20 -12.55 10.05
N ILE A 15 52.68 -13.71 10.49
CA ILE A 15 51.81 -14.57 9.64
C ILE A 15 50.30 -14.57 10.01
N PRO A 16 49.80 -14.12 11.19
CA PRO A 16 48.34 -14.13 11.40
C PRO A 16 47.62 -12.88 10.85
N PHE A 17 48.34 -11.80 10.49
CA PHE A 17 47.71 -10.57 9.98
C PHE A 17 47.40 -10.61 8.48
N ALA A 18 48.15 -11.40 7.69
CA ALA A 18 47.88 -11.57 6.27
C ALA A 18 46.75 -12.58 6.00
N ALA A 19 46.57 -13.58 6.87
CA ALA A 19 45.52 -14.59 6.74
C ALA A 19 44.13 -14.12 7.19
N SER A 20 44.06 -13.11 8.07
CA SER A 20 42.79 -12.53 8.55
C SER A 20 42.13 -11.58 7.55
N LEU A 21 42.85 -11.14 6.51
CA LEU A 21 42.30 -10.39 5.37
C LEU A 21 41.67 -11.27 4.28
N ILE A 22 41.89 -12.60 4.33
CA ILE A 22 41.42 -13.56 3.30
C ILE A 22 40.10 -14.25 3.71
N LEU A 23 39.62 -14.03 4.95
CA LEU A 23 38.39 -14.63 5.49
C LEU A 23 37.20 -13.67 5.52
N LEU A 24 37.34 -12.45 4.98
CA LEU A 24 36.17 -11.63 4.67
C LEU A 24 35.53 -12.24 3.43
N PRO A 25 34.29 -12.78 3.50
CA PRO A 25 33.58 -13.15 2.29
C PRO A 25 33.54 -11.90 1.40
N PRO A 26 33.77 -12.02 0.07
CA PRO A 26 33.62 -10.88 -0.81
C PRO A 26 32.20 -10.37 -0.63
N THR A 27 32.07 -9.19 -0.02
CA THR A 27 30.81 -8.46 -0.06
C THR A 27 30.58 -8.11 -1.53
N PRO A 28 29.44 -8.49 -2.13
CA PRO A 28 29.14 -8.08 -3.48
C PRO A 28 29.18 -6.55 -3.51
N ALA A 29 30.19 -5.98 -4.17
CA ALA A 29 30.20 -4.57 -4.50
C ALA A 29 29.14 -4.37 -5.59
N PHE A 30 27.93 -4.05 -5.16
CA PHE A 30 26.85 -3.67 -6.06
C PHE A 30 27.27 -2.36 -6.76
N ALA A 31 27.81 -2.48 -7.97
CA ALA A 31 28.27 -1.34 -8.75
C ALA A 31 27.11 -0.34 -8.96
N HIS A 32 27.46 0.95 -8.92
CA HIS A 32 26.55 2.08 -9.13
C HIS A 32 26.13 2.16 -10.61
N ALA A 33 25.19 1.33 -11.02
CA ALA A 33 24.31 1.69 -12.13
C ALA A 33 23.08 2.37 -11.52
N SER A 34 23.19 3.68 -11.29
CA SER A 34 21.99 4.53 -11.27
C SER A 34 21.42 4.47 -12.68
N ASP A 35 20.12 4.23 -12.76
CA ASP A 35 19.30 4.10 -13.97
C ASP A 35 19.10 2.65 -14.42
N ARG A 36 17.85 2.37 -14.78
CA ARG A 36 17.31 1.08 -15.27
C ARG A 36 18.04 0.64 -16.55
N GLY A 37 19.29 0.19 -16.43
CA GLY A 37 20.16 -0.18 -17.54
C GLY A 37 19.89 -1.56 -18.16
N HIS A 38 18.92 -2.31 -17.62
CA HIS A 38 18.52 -3.59 -18.21
C HIS A 38 17.03 -3.61 -18.52
N VAL A 39 16.70 -3.20 -19.74
CA VAL A 39 15.49 -3.69 -20.40
C VAL A 39 15.73 -5.16 -20.72
N LEU A 40 15.49 -6.04 -19.73
CA LEU A 40 15.39 -7.45 -20.05
C LEU A 40 14.21 -7.59 -21.02
N LEU A 41 14.49 -8.08 -22.23
CA LEU A 41 13.45 -8.59 -23.15
C LEU A 41 12.89 -9.89 -22.57
N LEU A 42 12.31 -9.82 -21.37
CA LEU A 42 11.59 -10.94 -20.78
C LEU A 42 10.46 -11.30 -21.74
N PRO A 43 10.09 -12.59 -21.84
CA PRO A 43 9.02 -13.00 -22.73
C PRO A 43 7.67 -12.66 -22.09
N THR A 44 7.38 -11.36 -21.98
CA THR A 44 6.23 -10.78 -21.28
C THR A 44 4.91 -11.32 -21.81
N GLY A 45 4.84 -11.70 -23.08
CA GLY A 45 3.69 -12.39 -23.68
C GLY A 45 3.29 -13.68 -22.95
N TYR A 46 4.25 -14.52 -22.54
CA TYR A 46 3.95 -15.74 -21.77
C TYR A 46 3.46 -15.43 -20.36
N TYR A 47 3.97 -14.37 -19.73
CA TYR A 47 3.52 -13.94 -18.41
C TYR A 47 2.09 -13.41 -18.46
N VAL A 48 1.77 -12.57 -19.44
CA VAL A 48 0.42 -12.03 -19.65
C VAL A 48 -0.57 -13.16 -19.95
N ALA A 49 -0.24 -14.05 -20.88
CA ALA A 49 -1.10 -15.19 -21.21
C ALA A 49 -1.23 -16.15 -20.02
N GLY A 50 -0.13 -16.52 -19.37
CA GLY A 50 -0.11 -17.41 -18.22
C GLY A 50 -0.86 -16.85 -17.02
N GLY A 51 -0.72 -15.56 -16.72
CA GLY A 51 -1.45 -14.86 -15.67
C GLY A 51 -2.96 -14.83 -15.96
N ALA A 52 -3.36 -14.48 -17.18
CA ALA A 52 -4.76 -14.50 -17.59
C ALA A 52 -5.37 -15.91 -17.49
N LEU A 53 -4.64 -16.93 -17.96
CA LEU A 53 -5.05 -18.34 -17.88
C LEU A 53 -5.12 -18.83 -16.44
N ALA A 54 -4.19 -18.44 -15.56
CA ALA A 54 -4.21 -18.81 -14.14
C ALA A 54 -5.45 -18.25 -13.43
N VAL A 55 -5.78 -16.98 -13.68
CA VAL A 55 -6.98 -16.34 -13.12
C VAL A 55 -8.25 -16.99 -13.70
N ALA A 56 -8.31 -17.23 -15.00
CA ALA A 56 -9.44 -17.92 -15.64
C ALA A 56 -9.63 -19.35 -15.10
N ALA A 57 -8.53 -20.11 -14.97
CA ALA A 57 -8.55 -21.45 -14.41
C ALA A 57 -8.98 -21.46 -12.94
N SER A 58 -8.53 -20.48 -12.14
CA SER A 58 -8.95 -20.34 -10.75
C SER A 58 -10.46 -20.13 -10.62
N PHE A 59 -11.03 -19.31 -11.52
CA PHE A 59 -12.47 -19.12 -11.59
C PHE A 59 -13.21 -20.40 -12.00
N LEU A 60 -12.72 -21.11 -13.03
CA LEU A 60 -13.32 -22.35 -13.49
C LEU A 60 -13.33 -23.41 -12.39
N VAL A 61 -12.22 -23.57 -11.67
CA VAL A 61 -12.12 -24.49 -10.53
C VAL A 61 -13.13 -24.11 -9.45
N LEU A 62 -13.22 -22.82 -9.08
CA LEU A 62 -14.17 -22.37 -8.07
C LEU A 62 -15.63 -22.48 -8.51
N ALA A 63 -15.93 -22.29 -9.79
CA ALA A 63 -17.26 -22.47 -10.35
C ALA A 63 -17.71 -23.95 -10.32
N LEU A 64 -16.76 -24.88 -10.34
CA LEU A 64 -17.01 -26.34 -10.29
C LEU A 64 -16.96 -26.92 -8.87
N LEU A 65 -16.27 -26.25 -7.93
CA LEU A 65 -16.16 -26.72 -6.54
C LEU A 65 -17.48 -26.54 -5.76
N PRO A 66 -17.78 -27.45 -4.81
CA PRO A 66 -18.86 -27.25 -3.86
C PRO A 66 -18.68 -25.95 -3.08
N SER A 67 -19.72 -25.12 -3.09
CA SER A 67 -19.71 -23.73 -2.60
C SER A 67 -19.48 -23.58 -1.09
N ASP A 68 -19.61 -24.65 -0.31
CA ASP A 68 -19.38 -24.65 1.14
C ASP A 68 -17.89 -24.72 1.53
N PHE A 69 -17.01 -25.09 0.59
CA PHE A 69 -15.59 -25.31 0.86
C PHE A 69 -14.85 -24.02 1.32
N PRO A 70 -14.97 -22.86 0.62
CA PRO A 70 -14.32 -21.62 1.07
C PRO A 70 -14.89 -21.15 2.42
N ALA A 71 -16.21 -21.30 2.61
CA ALA A 71 -16.89 -20.85 3.81
C ALA A 71 -16.51 -21.66 5.07
N HIS A 72 -16.24 -22.96 4.93
CA HIS A 72 -15.74 -23.77 6.05
C HIS A 72 -14.27 -23.45 6.37
N PHE A 73 -13.44 -23.28 5.33
CA PHE A 73 -12.02 -22.95 5.48
C PHE A 73 -11.81 -21.58 6.16
N TRP A 74 -12.53 -20.55 5.73
CA TRP A 74 -12.45 -19.20 6.29
C TRP A 74 -13.03 -19.04 7.70
N ARG A 75 -13.78 -20.02 8.22
CA ARG A 75 -14.25 -19.99 9.63
C ARG A 75 -13.15 -20.36 10.63
N ARG A 76 -12.06 -21.00 10.19
CA ARG A 76 -10.97 -21.41 11.08
C ARG A 76 -10.24 -20.17 11.60
N ARG A 77 -10.26 -19.98 12.92
CA ARG A 77 -9.52 -18.93 13.62
C ARG A 77 -8.65 -19.56 14.71
N LEU A 78 -7.36 -19.21 14.75
CA LEU A 78 -6.46 -19.65 15.80
C LEU A 78 -6.27 -18.50 16.79
N PRO A 79 -6.83 -18.58 18.01
CA PRO A 79 -6.61 -17.54 19.00
C PRO A 79 -5.16 -17.55 19.48
N LEU A 80 -4.59 -16.36 19.65
CA LEU A 80 -3.22 -16.14 20.12
C LEU A 80 -3.25 -15.64 21.57
N PHE A 81 -3.12 -14.33 21.78
CA PHE A 81 -3.08 -13.71 23.11
C PHE A 81 -4.06 -12.53 23.20
N ALA A 82 -4.38 -12.11 24.42
CA ALA A 82 -5.19 -10.93 24.70
C ALA A 82 -4.30 -9.77 25.15
N PHE A 83 -4.60 -8.56 24.68
CA PHE A 83 -3.91 -7.34 25.13
C PHE A 83 -4.87 -6.16 25.24
N GLY A 84 -4.61 -5.30 26.24
CA GLY A 84 -5.44 -4.14 26.55
C GLY A 84 -5.07 -2.88 25.77
N ASP A 85 -5.99 -1.92 25.68
CA ASP A 85 -5.77 -0.62 25.00
C ASP A 85 -5.03 0.43 25.85
N GLY A 86 -4.41 0.02 26.96
CA GLY A 86 -3.77 0.94 27.92
C GLY A 86 -2.68 1.80 27.28
N ALA A 87 -1.83 1.19 26.45
CA ALA A 87 -0.72 1.87 25.78
C ALA A 87 -1.13 2.63 24.51
N ARG A 88 -2.36 2.45 24.00
CA ARG A 88 -2.77 3.02 22.70
C ARG A 88 -2.64 4.53 22.64
N ALA A 89 -2.99 5.21 23.73
CA ALA A 89 -2.86 6.66 23.82
C ALA A 89 -1.39 7.10 23.79
N ILE A 90 -0.51 6.35 24.46
CA ILE A 90 0.93 6.63 24.52
C ILE A 90 1.54 6.41 23.14
N VAL A 91 1.26 5.27 22.48
CA VAL A 91 1.75 4.99 21.12
C VAL A 91 1.31 6.08 20.15
N SER A 92 0.04 6.48 20.20
CA SER A 92 -0.47 7.56 19.33
C SER A 92 0.15 8.93 19.63
N LEU A 93 0.48 9.23 20.90
CA LEU A 93 1.23 10.44 21.26
C LEU A 93 2.67 10.40 20.74
N ILE A 94 3.34 9.24 20.80
CA ILE A 94 4.67 9.06 20.20
C ILE A 94 4.60 9.25 18.69
N SER A 95 3.59 8.68 18.02
CA SER A 95 3.38 8.87 16.58
C SER A 95 3.09 10.33 16.23
N PHE A 96 2.34 11.06 17.07
CA PHE A 96 2.13 12.49 16.91
C PHE A 96 3.44 13.29 17.07
N ALA A 97 4.25 12.98 18.09
CA ALA A 97 5.54 13.64 18.30
C ALA A 97 6.49 13.37 17.12
N GLY A 98 6.57 12.12 16.64
CA GLY A 98 7.34 11.77 15.45
C GLY A 98 6.85 12.52 14.21
N PHE A 99 5.54 12.57 13.98
CA PHE A 99 4.95 13.35 12.88
C PHE A 99 5.30 14.84 12.98
N ALA A 100 5.22 15.44 14.17
CA ALA A 100 5.58 16.84 14.39
C ALA A 100 7.08 17.10 14.10
N ILE A 101 7.97 16.18 14.49
CA ILE A 101 9.39 16.23 14.16
C ILE A 101 9.60 16.15 12.64
N LEU A 102 8.89 15.26 11.94
CA LEU A 102 8.96 15.15 10.48
C LEU A 102 8.50 16.45 9.80
N VAL A 103 7.39 17.05 10.24
CA VAL A 103 6.93 18.35 9.71
C VAL A 103 7.98 19.44 9.96
N ALA A 104 8.58 19.49 11.16
CA ALA A 104 9.66 20.42 11.46
C ALA A 104 10.89 20.17 10.57
N ALA A 105 11.27 18.91 10.35
CA ALA A 105 12.36 18.53 9.46
C ALA A 105 12.07 18.93 8.01
N GLY A 106 10.84 18.81 7.52
CA GLY A 106 10.48 19.29 6.18
C GLY A 106 10.56 20.81 6.02
N LEU A 107 10.26 21.56 7.08
CA LEU A 107 10.32 23.03 7.05
C LEU A 107 11.75 23.57 7.21
N PHE A 108 12.53 23.00 8.13
CA PHE A 108 13.81 23.54 8.61
C PHE A 108 15.04 22.69 8.24
N GLY A 109 14.86 21.43 7.83
CA GLY A 109 15.94 20.53 7.43
C GLY A 109 16.31 20.65 5.96
N SER A 110 16.99 19.62 5.42
CA SER A 110 17.45 19.60 4.03
C SER A 110 16.30 19.76 3.03
N ARG A 111 16.55 20.46 1.91
CA ARG A 111 15.62 20.54 0.78
C ARG A 111 15.75 19.36 -0.19
N ASP A 112 16.81 18.56 -0.05
CA ASP A 112 16.97 17.32 -0.81
C ASP A 112 16.01 16.24 -0.27
N PRO A 113 15.09 15.71 -1.10
CA PRO A 113 14.12 14.70 -0.67
C PRO A 113 14.74 13.39 -0.15
N LEU A 114 15.94 13.02 -0.62
CA LEU A 114 16.61 11.79 -0.19
C LEU A 114 17.36 11.94 1.13
N SER A 115 17.71 13.17 1.52
CA SER A 115 18.33 13.50 2.80
C SER A 115 17.31 13.93 3.86
N ASN A 116 16.10 14.34 3.45
CA ASN A 116 15.04 14.75 4.37
C ASN A 116 14.14 13.56 4.75
N PRO A 117 13.87 13.33 6.05
CA PRO A 117 13.08 12.17 6.46
C PRO A 117 11.58 12.29 6.13
N LEU A 118 11.04 13.49 5.88
CA LEU A 118 9.60 13.69 5.71
C LEU A 118 9.05 13.04 4.42
N PRO A 119 9.60 13.30 3.21
CA PRO A 119 9.14 12.62 1.99
C PRO A 119 9.27 11.11 2.10
N LEU A 120 10.42 10.62 2.57
CA LEU A 120 10.68 9.18 2.75
C LEU A 120 9.71 8.55 3.76
N ALA A 121 9.37 9.24 4.84
CA ALA A 121 8.43 8.74 5.83
C ALA A 121 6.99 8.67 5.28
N ILE A 122 6.55 9.68 4.52
CA ILE A 122 5.18 9.73 3.98
C ILE A 122 5.02 8.76 2.80
N TRP A 123 5.91 8.85 1.81
CA TRP A 123 5.79 8.07 0.58
C TRP A 123 6.28 6.64 0.79
N THR A 124 7.46 6.45 1.36
CA THR A 124 8.05 5.10 1.47
C THR A 124 7.56 4.36 2.71
N LEU A 125 7.67 4.94 3.90
CA LEU A 125 7.36 4.20 5.13
C LEU A 125 5.85 4.09 5.40
N LEU A 126 5.09 5.18 5.22
CA LEU A 126 3.65 5.22 5.48
C LEU A 126 2.86 4.68 4.29
N TRP A 127 3.03 5.26 3.10
CA TRP A 127 2.20 4.92 1.95
C TRP A 127 2.56 3.57 1.33
N VAL A 128 3.84 3.19 1.31
CA VAL A 128 4.23 1.85 0.87
C VAL A 128 4.32 0.87 2.04
N GLY A 129 5.27 1.07 2.95
CA GLY A 129 5.59 0.12 4.01
C GLY A 129 4.39 -0.22 4.92
N LEU A 130 3.71 0.79 5.47
CA LEU A 130 2.60 0.57 6.39
C LEU A 130 1.38 -0.05 5.68
N VAL A 131 1.16 0.23 4.40
CA VAL A 131 0.11 -0.43 3.60
C VAL A 131 0.35 -1.93 3.51
N LEU A 132 1.58 -2.34 3.23
CA LEU A 132 1.98 -3.75 3.21
C LEU A 132 1.83 -4.40 4.59
N LEU A 133 2.34 -3.74 5.63
CA LEU A 133 2.24 -4.24 7.00
C LEU A 133 0.79 -4.32 7.47
N GLN A 134 -0.06 -3.36 7.11
CA GLN A 134 -1.48 -3.39 7.43
C GLN A 134 -2.19 -4.54 6.71
N GLY A 135 -1.84 -4.79 5.45
CA GLY A 135 -2.34 -5.90 4.64
C GLY A 135 -1.93 -7.27 5.17
N LEU A 136 -0.79 -7.38 5.86
CA LEU A 136 -0.29 -8.62 6.45
C LEU A 136 -0.71 -8.80 7.92
N LEU A 137 -0.44 -7.79 8.74
CA LEU A 137 -0.52 -7.80 10.21
C LEU A 137 -1.85 -7.30 10.77
N GLY A 138 -2.68 -6.61 9.98
CA GLY A 138 -3.99 -6.12 10.41
C GLY A 138 -3.96 -4.68 10.89
N ASN A 139 -4.80 -4.33 11.86
CA ASN A 139 -5.13 -2.93 12.15
C ASN A 139 -4.07 -2.17 12.99
N LEU A 140 -2.88 -1.99 12.43
CA LEU A 140 -1.77 -1.22 13.03
C LEU A 140 -2.11 0.27 13.16
N TRP A 141 -2.81 0.83 12.16
CA TRP A 141 -3.20 2.25 12.16
C TRP A 141 -4.01 2.67 13.39
N SER A 142 -4.81 1.76 13.97
CA SER A 142 -5.55 2.04 15.20
C SER A 142 -4.66 2.47 16.38
N TRP A 143 -3.39 2.08 16.38
CA TRP A 143 -2.37 2.47 17.35
C TRP A 143 -1.52 3.64 16.89
N LEU A 144 -1.06 3.61 15.64
CA LEU A 144 -0.08 4.54 15.09
C LEU A 144 -0.66 5.89 14.63
N ASN A 145 -1.99 6.02 14.51
CA ASN A 145 -2.59 7.27 14.04
C ASN A 145 -2.17 8.47 14.93
N PRO A 146 -1.74 9.60 14.37
CA PRO A 146 -1.22 10.75 15.11
C PRO A 146 -2.31 11.65 15.72
N TRP A 147 -3.57 11.19 15.82
CA TRP A 147 -4.69 12.00 16.33
C TRP A 147 -5.29 11.50 17.64
N TYR A 148 -5.34 10.18 17.87
CA TYR A 148 -6.02 9.60 19.03
C TYR A 148 -5.45 10.10 20.36
N GLY A 149 -4.13 10.14 20.49
CA GLY A 149 -3.39 10.64 21.65
C GLY A 149 -3.72 12.10 21.96
N PRO A 150 -3.45 13.03 21.02
CA PRO A 150 -3.83 14.44 21.17
C PRO A 150 -5.31 14.65 21.48
N TRP A 151 -6.20 13.95 20.76
CA TRP A 151 -7.64 14.03 20.99
C TRP A 151 -8.02 13.61 22.42
N ARG A 152 -7.41 12.54 22.93
CA ARG A 152 -7.67 12.04 24.29
C ARG A 152 -7.15 12.99 25.36
N VAL A 153 -6.01 13.66 25.13
CA VAL A 153 -5.48 14.69 26.03
C VAL A 153 -6.43 15.88 26.10
N ILE A 154 -6.83 16.44 24.94
CA ILE A 154 -7.76 17.57 24.87
C ILE A 154 -9.11 17.21 25.49
N SER A 155 -9.65 16.03 25.19
CA SER A 155 -10.94 15.59 25.74
C SER A 155 -10.93 15.39 27.26
N ARG A 156 -9.75 15.13 27.85
CA ARG A 156 -9.58 15.05 29.31
C ARG A 156 -9.46 16.43 29.94
N LEU A 157 -8.74 17.36 29.30
CA LEU A 157 -8.51 18.71 29.81
C LEU A 157 -9.77 19.59 29.77
N PHE A 158 -10.54 19.51 28.68
CA PHE A 158 -11.72 20.36 28.46
C PHE A 158 -13.06 19.66 28.72
N GLY A 159 -13.02 18.42 29.23
CA GLY A 159 -14.20 17.59 29.45
C GLY A 159 -14.86 17.09 28.16
N LYS A 160 -15.95 16.31 28.32
CA LYS A 160 -16.72 15.79 27.18
C LYS A 160 -17.50 16.93 26.52
N ARG A 161 -17.03 17.41 25.36
CA ARG A 161 -17.78 18.33 24.51
C ARG A 161 -18.90 17.61 23.78
N GLN A 162 -20.00 18.31 23.51
CA GLN A 162 -21.06 17.81 22.65
C GLN A 162 -20.54 17.75 21.21
N THR A 163 -20.37 16.54 20.69
CA THR A 163 -19.93 16.32 19.32
C THR A 163 -21.13 16.33 18.38
N TRP A 164 -20.97 16.94 17.21
CA TRP A 164 -22.02 16.94 16.19
C TRP A 164 -21.97 15.64 15.40
N ARG A 165 -23.13 15.03 15.14
CA ARG A 165 -23.16 13.84 14.28
C ARG A 165 -23.19 14.30 12.82
N PRO A 166 -22.24 13.87 11.97
CA PRO A 166 -22.30 14.21 10.56
C PRO A 166 -23.58 13.63 9.93
N PRO A 167 -24.18 14.33 8.96
CA PRO A 167 -25.38 13.83 8.29
C PRO A 167 -25.16 12.45 7.66
N PRO A 168 -26.16 11.53 7.69
CA PRO A 168 -25.99 10.17 7.18
C PRO A 168 -25.60 10.11 5.69
N TRP A 169 -26.07 11.07 4.88
CA TRP A 169 -25.77 11.15 3.45
C TRP A 169 -24.30 11.45 3.15
N LEU A 170 -23.57 12.02 4.11
CA LEU A 170 -22.16 12.34 3.95
C LEU A 170 -21.32 11.06 3.80
N GLY A 171 -21.80 9.93 4.34
CA GLY A 171 -21.21 8.62 4.11
C GLY A 171 -19.70 8.61 4.34
N CYS A 172 -18.95 8.19 3.31
CA CYS A 172 -17.49 8.28 3.23
C CYS A 172 -17.01 9.31 2.20
N TRP A 173 -17.88 10.22 1.73
CA TRP A 173 -17.50 11.23 0.73
C TRP A 173 -16.34 12.14 1.16
N PRO A 174 -16.22 12.59 2.43
CA PRO A 174 -15.05 13.37 2.83
C PRO A 174 -13.75 12.57 2.68
N ALA A 175 -13.76 11.27 2.98
CA ALA A 175 -12.60 10.41 2.74
C ALA A 175 -12.30 10.25 1.23
N VAL A 176 -13.32 10.17 0.37
CA VAL A 176 -13.14 10.15 -1.10
C VAL A 176 -12.46 11.44 -1.59
N VAL A 177 -12.93 12.60 -1.13
CA VAL A 177 -12.37 13.90 -1.51
C VAL A 177 -10.93 14.05 -1.00
N LEU A 178 -10.67 13.67 0.25
CA LEU A 178 -9.32 13.73 0.82
C LEU A 178 -8.37 12.75 0.12
N PHE A 179 -8.83 11.54 -0.22
CA PHE A 179 -8.04 10.59 -0.99
C PHE A 179 -7.77 11.07 -2.41
N PHE A 180 -8.76 11.67 -3.08
CA PHE A 180 -8.54 12.29 -4.40
C PHE A 180 -7.49 13.40 -4.32
N ALA A 181 -7.57 14.27 -3.31
CA ALA A 181 -6.58 15.34 -3.11
C ALA A 181 -5.19 14.77 -2.82
N PHE A 182 -5.10 13.69 -2.03
CA PHE A 182 -3.86 12.96 -1.77
C PHE A 182 -3.27 12.38 -3.07
N ALA A 183 -4.07 11.65 -3.85
CA ALA A 183 -3.64 11.08 -5.13
C ALA A 183 -3.25 12.15 -6.16
N TRP A 184 -3.97 13.27 -6.19
CA TRP A 184 -3.60 14.40 -7.05
C TRP A 184 -2.27 15.02 -6.63
N PHE A 185 -2.06 15.21 -5.32
CA PHE A 185 -0.81 15.73 -4.80
C PHE A 185 0.36 14.78 -5.14
N GLU A 186 0.22 13.49 -4.87
CA GLU A 186 1.25 12.49 -5.19
C GLU A 186 1.58 12.43 -6.69
N LEU A 187 0.56 12.33 -7.54
CA LEU A 187 0.73 11.97 -8.95
C LEU A 187 0.88 13.15 -9.89
N ILE A 188 0.34 14.31 -9.56
CA ILE A 188 0.17 15.42 -10.51
C ILE A 188 0.90 16.69 -10.05
N ASP A 189 1.05 16.89 -8.75
CA ASP A 189 1.77 18.05 -8.22
C ASP A 189 3.17 18.18 -8.84
N PRO A 190 3.66 19.39 -9.15
CA PRO A 190 4.98 19.59 -9.74
C PRO A 190 6.15 19.03 -8.90
N ALA A 191 6.03 19.02 -7.57
CA ALA A 191 7.11 18.66 -6.67
C ALA A 191 6.54 18.02 -5.38
N PRO A 192 5.94 16.82 -5.46
CA PRO A 192 5.36 16.14 -4.30
C PRO A 192 6.41 15.74 -3.25
N ASP A 193 7.66 15.58 -3.68
CA ASP A 193 8.79 15.18 -2.84
C ASP A 193 9.52 16.38 -2.22
N ASP A 194 9.18 17.62 -2.59
CA ASP A 194 9.77 18.82 -1.96
C ASP A 194 9.40 18.84 -0.46
N PRO A 195 10.38 18.83 0.46
CA PRO A 195 10.10 18.68 1.89
C PRO A 195 9.27 19.81 2.49
N ALA A 196 9.43 21.07 2.04
CA ALA A 196 8.66 22.20 2.59
C ALA A 196 7.20 22.12 2.14
N ARG A 197 6.99 21.90 0.85
CA ARG A 197 5.65 21.78 0.26
C ARG A 197 4.90 20.61 0.88
N LEU A 198 5.56 19.47 1.05
CA LEU A 198 4.96 18.30 1.70
C LEU A 198 4.69 18.56 3.19
N ALA A 199 5.54 19.28 3.91
CA ALA A 199 5.31 19.64 5.31
C ALA A 199 4.05 20.49 5.49
N TRP A 200 3.83 21.47 4.62
CA TRP A 200 2.60 22.27 4.62
C TRP A 200 1.36 21.44 4.29
N ALA A 201 1.43 20.61 3.25
CA ALA A 201 0.32 19.74 2.86
C ALA A 201 -0.04 18.76 3.98
N ALA A 202 0.94 18.06 4.55
CA ALA A 202 0.75 17.09 5.62
C ALA A 202 0.28 17.76 6.93
N GLY A 203 0.86 18.91 7.29
CA GLY A 203 0.47 19.67 8.48
C GLY A 203 -0.96 20.21 8.38
N PHE A 204 -1.33 20.78 7.23
CA PHE A 204 -2.68 21.25 6.97
C PHE A 204 -3.69 20.10 6.97
N TYR A 205 -3.36 18.98 6.33
CA TYR A 205 -4.14 17.76 6.34
C TYR A 205 -4.39 17.25 7.77
N TRP A 206 -3.33 17.18 8.58
CA TRP A 206 -3.43 16.75 9.98
C TRP A 206 -4.32 17.69 10.78
N LEU A 207 -4.14 19.01 10.63
CA LEU A 207 -4.89 20.03 11.36
C LEU A 207 -6.38 20.00 11.01
N LEU A 208 -6.71 19.95 9.71
CA LEU A 208 -8.09 19.88 9.23
C LEU A 208 -8.79 18.62 9.75
N SER A 209 -8.12 17.46 9.65
CA SER A 209 -8.64 16.19 10.16
C SER A 209 -8.81 16.22 11.67
N PHE A 210 -7.87 16.81 12.40
CA PHE A 210 -7.95 16.93 13.86
C PHE A 210 -9.09 17.84 14.30
N ALA A 211 -9.26 19.00 13.66
CA ALA A 211 -10.38 19.90 13.91
C ALA A 211 -11.72 19.20 13.67
N ALA A 212 -11.83 18.45 12.58
CA ALA A 212 -13.03 17.66 12.31
C ALA A 212 -13.27 16.57 13.36
N MET A 213 -12.23 15.92 13.90
CA MET A 213 -12.36 14.97 15.02
C MET A 213 -12.80 15.64 16.33
N LEU A 214 -12.44 16.90 16.56
CA LEU A 214 -12.91 17.66 17.73
C LEU A 214 -14.38 18.07 17.59
N VAL A 215 -14.83 18.41 16.38
CA VAL A 215 -16.22 18.82 16.09
C VAL A 215 -17.17 17.62 16.01
N PHE A 216 -16.83 16.63 15.18
CA PHE A 216 -17.69 15.48 14.88
C PHE A 216 -17.44 14.27 15.78
N GLY A 217 -16.40 14.33 16.62
CA GLY A 217 -15.94 13.22 17.45
C GLY A 217 -14.98 12.29 16.71
N TYR A 218 -13.93 11.86 17.42
CA TYR A 218 -12.88 10.99 16.87
C TYR A 218 -13.42 9.73 16.19
N ARG A 219 -14.32 8.99 16.87
CA ARG A 219 -14.79 7.69 16.35
C ARG A 219 -15.60 7.83 15.05
N ASP A 220 -16.42 8.86 14.95
CA ASP A 220 -17.30 9.05 13.80
C ASP A 220 -16.51 9.61 12.61
N TRP A 221 -15.63 10.60 12.84
CA TRP A 221 -14.77 11.13 11.78
C TRP A 221 -13.75 10.10 11.29
N SER A 222 -13.02 9.41 12.17
CA SER A 222 -12.02 8.41 11.74
C SER A 222 -12.61 7.24 10.97
N ARG A 223 -13.90 6.91 11.14
CA ARG A 223 -14.53 5.78 10.42
C ARG A 223 -15.04 6.14 9.02
N ARG A 224 -15.17 7.43 8.72
CA ARG A 224 -15.95 7.92 7.57
C ARG A 224 -15.29 9.06 6.82
N GLY A 225 -14.70 10.01 7.55
CA GLY A 225 -14.13 11.22 6.98
C GLY A 225 -12.62 11.14 6.76
N GLU A 226 -11.87 10.46 7.63
CA GLU A 226 -10.41 10.38 7.53
C GLU A 226 -9.98 9.27 6.58
N PHE A 227 -9.29 9.62 5.48
CA PHE A 227 -9.07 8.70 4.37
C PHE A 227 -8.09 7.57 4.69
N LEU A 228 -7.01 7.81 5.45
CA LEU A 228 -6.06 6.78 5.84
C LEU A 228 -6.74 5.76 6.74
N ALA A 229 -7.53 6.19 7.73
CA ALA A 229 -8.27 5.27 8.58
C ALA A 229 -9.29 4.44 7.79
N VAL A 230 -9.99 5.03 6.82
CA VAL A 230 -10.91 4.28 5.93
C VAL A 230 -10.14 3.28 5.07
N PHE A 231 -9.07 3.71 4.41
CA PHE A 231 -8.21 2.89 3.55
C PHE A 231 -7.58 1.72 4.31
N PHE A 232 -6.88 2.01 5.40
CA PHE A 232 -6.23 1.02 6.24
C PHE A 232 -7.24 0.07 6.91
N ALA A 233 -8.45 0.53 7.25
CA ALA A 233 -9.50 -0.35 7.76
C ALA A 233 -10.03 -1.32 6.70
N MET A 234 -10.12 -0.87 5.43
CA MET A 234 -10.50 -1.73 4.30
C MET A 234 -9.42 -2.78 4.01
N ILE A 235 -8.14 -2.37 3.99
CA ILE A 235 -7.00 -3.29 3.78
C ILE A 235 -6.87 -4.30 4.91
N ALA A 236 -7.04 -3.89 6.17
CA ALA A 236 -6.96 -4.78 7.33
C ALA A 236 -8.00 -5.91 7.32
N ARG A 237 -9.03 -5.87 6.46
CA ARG A 237 -9.98 -6.99 6.24
C ARG A 237 -9.32 -8.20 5.57
N PHE A 238 -8.19 -8.03 4.91
CA PHE A 238 -7.45 -9.10 4.24
C PHE A 238 -6.27 -9.64 5.05
N ALA A 239 -5.92 -8.96 6.15
CA ALA A 239 -4.81 -9.36 6.98
C ALA A 239 -5.01 -10.68 7.71
N LEU A 240 -3.88 -11.33 8.00
CA LEU A 240 -3.81 -12.61 8.69
C LEU A 240 -4.25 -12.49 10.15
N PHE A 241 -4.02 -11.36 10.80
CA PHE A 241 -4.37 -11.18 12.21
C PHE A 241 -5.63 -10.34 12.36
N GLN A 242 -6.54 -10.81 13.23
CA GLN A 242 -7.75 -10.12 13.63
C GLN A 242 -7.73 -9.88 15.13
N ARG A 243 -8.09 -8.67 15.54
CA ARG A 243 -8.44 -8.38 16.92
C ARG A 243 -9.95 -8.44 17.09
N ASN A 244 -10.44 -9.33 17.94
CA ASN A 244 -11.85 -9.41 18.29
C ASN A 244 -12.09 -8.61 19.58
N GLU A 245 -12.90 -7.57 19.49
CA GLU A 245 -13.33 -6.72 20.63
C GLU A 245 -14.54 -7.32 21.38
N VAL A 246 -14.79 -8.64 21.25
CA VAL A 246 -16.06 -9.27 21.63
C VAL A 246 -16.28 -9.35 23.15
N GLU A 247 -15.24 -9.26 23.98
CA GLU A 247 -15.40 -9.25 25.43
C GLU A 247 -15.39 -7.83 25.98
N ARG A 248 -16.58 -7.32 26.33
CA ARG A 248 -16.77 -6.02 27.00
C ARG A 248 -16.07 -5.90 28.37
N SER A 249 -15.47 -6.96 28.89
CA SER A 249 -14.85 -7.01 30.22
C SER A 249 -13.41 -7.56 30.26
N GLY A 250 -12.80 -7.88 29.12
CA GLY A 250 -11.45 -8.47 29.06
C GLY A 250 -10.79 -8.15 27.72
N GLY A 251 -9.49 -7.84 27.72
CA GLY A 251 -8.77 -7.27 26.58
C GLY A 251 -9.03 -7.93 25.22
N GLY A 252 -8.92 -7.16 24.15
CA GLY A 252 -9.18 -7.67 22.79
C GLY A 252 -8.28 -8.86 22.46
N ARG A 253 -8.89 -9.97 22.04
CA ARG A 253 -8.18 -11.22 21.71
C ARG A 253 -7.67 -11.16 20.28
N LEU A 254 -6.37 -11.37 20.08
CA LEU A 254 -5.77 -11.52 18.77
C LEU A 254 -5.99 -12.95 18.28
N SER A 255 -6.39 -13.11 17.03
CA SER A 255 -6.56 -14.41 16.38
C SER A 255 -5.98 -14.37 14.97
N LEU A 256 -5.35 -15.47 14.56
CA LEU A 256 -4.92 -15.71 13.18
C LEU A 256 -6.11 -16.23 12.36
N CYS A 257 -6.31 -15.69 11.16
CA CYS A 257 -7.33 -16.07 10.20
C CYS A 257 -6.77 -15.97 8.77
N TRP A 258 -7.39 -16.70 7.85
CA TRP A 258 -7.03 -16.63 6.44
C TRP A 258 -7.41 -15.28 5.79
N PRO A 259 -6.68 -14.82 4.76
CA PRO A 259 -7.04 -13.61 4.01
C PRO A 259 -8.47 -13.70 3.49
N GLY A 260 -9.27 -12.66 3.69
CA GLY A 260 -10.67 -12.61 3.30
C GLY A 260 -11.66 -13.20 4.32
N ALA A 261 -11.20 -13.92 5.36
CA ALA A 261 -12.07 -14.52 6.39
C ALA A 261 -12.88 -13.49 7.21
N LYS A 262 -12.48 -12.22 7.19
CA LYS A 262 -13.18 -11.10 7.85
C LYS A 262 -14.31 -10.53 6.99
N LEU A 263 -14.48 -11.01 5.76
CA LEU A 263 -15.52 -10.58 4.82
C LEU A 263 -16.79 -11.43 4.89
N SER A 264 -16.73 -12.60 5.54
CA SER A 264 -17.87 -13.51 5.68
C SER A 264 -19.12 -12.81 6.26
N ASP A 265 -18.92 -11.91 7.23
CA ASP A 265 -19.99 -11.16 7.91
C ASP A 265 -20.02 -9.67 7.54
N THR A 266 -19.31 -9.28 6.47
CA THR A 266 -19.27 -7.87 6.06
C THR A 266 -20.58 -7.45 5.40
N ALA A 267 -21.10 -6.31 5.83
CA ALA A 267 -22.23 -5.64 5.18
C ALA A 267 -21.79 -4.99 3.85
N PRO A 268 -22.70 -4.86 2.87
CA PRO A 268 -22.44 -4.09 1.66
C PRO A 268 -22.01 -2.66 2.00
N LEU A 269 -21.00 -2.15 1.29
CA LEU A 269 -20.57 -0.77 1.40
C LEU A 269 -21.64 0.19 0.87
N SER A 270 -21.65 1.42 1.41
CA SER A 270 -22.40 2.53 0.83
C SER A 270 -21.78 2.95 -0.51
N LEU A 271 -22.54 3.69 -1.32
CA LEU A 271 -22.06 4.23 -2.60
C LEU A 271 -20.70 4.94 -2.48
N SER A 272 -20.55 5.78 -1.45
CA SER A 272 -19.28 6.48 -1.17
C SER A 272 -18.13 5.53 -0.81
N GLY A 273 -18.42 4.41 -0.13
CA GLY A 273 -17.41 3.40 0.19
C GLY A 273 -16.98 2.60 -1.04
N THR A 274 -17.93 2.28 -1.93
CA THR A 274 -17.64 1.68 -3.24
C THR A 274 -16.81 2.62 -4.09
N ALA A 275 -17.20 3.91 -4.18
CA ALA A 275 -16.45 4.94 -4.89
C ALA A 275 -15.03 5.08 -4.35
N PHE A 276 -14.85 5.04 -3.02
CA PHE A 276 -13.53 5.10 -2.39
C PHE A 276 -12.60 3.97 -2.85
N LEU A 277 -13.07 2.72 -2.85
CA LEU A 277 -12.27 1.58 -3.29
C LEU A 277 -11.94 1.61 -4.78
N LEU A 278 -12.91 2.02 -5.60
CA LEU A 278 -12.70 2.17 -7.04
C LEU A 278 -11.70 3.30 -7.32
N LEU A 279 -11.80 4.41 -6.59
CA LEU A 279 -10.85 5.51 -6.69
C LEU A 279 -9.44 5.07 -6.29
N ALA A 280 -9.31 4.34 -5.17
CA ALA A 280 -8.04 3.79 -4.71
C ALA A 280 -7.40 2.83 -5.71
N LEU A 281 -8.16 1.93 -6.32
CA LEU A 281 -7.61 1.09 -7.38
C LEU A 281 -7.19 1.94 -8.59
N SER A 282 -8.09 2.83 -9.06
CA SER A 282 -7.85 3.65 -10.26
C SER A 282 -6.68 4.60 -10.15
N SER A 283 -6.38 5.13 -8.96
CA SER A 283 -5.25 6.04 -8.76
C SER A 283 -3.92 5.32 -8.96
N VAL A 284 -3.77 4.11 -8.42
CA VAL A 284 -2.55 3.31 -8.62
C VAL A 284 -2.47 2.81 -10.08
N SER A 285 -3.60 2.45 -10.70
CA SER A 285 -3.63 2.17 -12.14
C SER A 285 -3.12 3.34 -12.97
N PHE A 286 -3.58 4.54 -12.62
CA PHE A 286 -3.24 5.77 -13.30
C PHE A 286 -1.78 6.14 -13.07
N ASP A 287 -1.25 5.94 -11.86
CA ASP A 287 0.17 6.12 -11.56
C ASP A 287 1.03 5.31 -12.54
N GLY A 288 0.77 4.01 -12.65
CA GLY A 288 1.45 3.14 -13.60
C GLY A 288 1.28 3.58 -15.06
N LEU A 289 0.05 3.90 -15.48
CA LEU A 289 -0.25 4.30 -16.86
C LEU A 289 0.40 5.63 -17.25
N SER A 290 0.38 6.63 -16.37
CA SER A 290 0.80 8.01 -16.63
C SER A 290 2.30 8.12 -16.96
N LYS A 291 3.09 7.16 -16.47
CA LYS A 291 4.54 7.07 -16.71
C LYS A 291 4.87 6.33 -18.00
N THR A 292 3.92 5.68 -18.66
CA THR A 292 4.20 4.86 -19.85
C THR A 292 4.47 5.69 -21.10
N PHE A 293 5.30 5.15 -21.99
CA PHE A 293 5.55 5.75 -23.30
C PHE A 293 4.27 5.86 -24.13
N PHE A 294 3.36 4.89 -23.97
CA PHE A 294 2.04 4.90 -24.59
C PHE A 294 1.23 6.14 -24.18
N TRP A 295 1.09 6.39 -22.88
CA TRP A 295 0.31 7.53 -22.37
C TRP A 295 0.87 8.86 -22.85
N LEU A 296 2.18 9.08 -22.71
CA LEU A 296 2.83 10.32 -23.14
C LEU A 296 2.74 10.52 -24.66
N GLY A 297 2.88 9.43 -25.42
CA GLY A 297 2.73 9.43 -26.88
C GLY A 297 1.34 9.85 -27.35
N LEU A 298 0.27 9.54 -26.62
CA LEU A 298 -1.10 10.00 -26.95
C LEU A 298 -1.22 11.53 -26.96
N PHE A 299 -0.35 12.23 -26.23
CA PHE A 299 -0.33 13.70 -26.14
C PHE A 299 0.86 14.31 -26.90
N GLY A 300 1.56 13.54 -27.72
CA GLY A 300 2.69 14.01 -28.52
C GLY A 300 3.92 14.36 -27.68
N LEU A 301 4.02 13.87 -26.44
CA LEU A 301 5.15 14.12 -25.56
C LEU A 301 6.24 13.07 -25.79
N ASN A 302 7.46 13.51 -26.04
CA ASN A 302 8.62 12.64 -26.15
C ASN A 302 9.00 12.13 -24.74
N PRO A 303 8.87 10.82 -24.45
CA PRO A 303 9.19 10.27 -23.12
C PRO A 303 10.67 10.44 -22.73
N LEU A 304 11.56 10.53 -23.73
CA LEU A 304 13.02 10.69 -23.52
C LEU A 304 13.42 12.16 -23.28
N GLU A 305 12.52 13.10 -23.58
CA GLU A 305 12.70 14.53 -23.37
C GLU A 305 11.51 15.07 -22.55
N PHE A 306 11.31 14.46 -21.37
CA PHE A 306 10.17 14.76 -20.54
C PHE A 306 10.14 16.25 -20.15
N PRO A 307 9.10 17.02 -20.51
CA PRO A 307 9.06 18.48 -20.35
C PRO A 307 8.91 18.95 -18.89
N GLY A 308 8.94 18.03 -17.93
CA GLY A 308 8.70 18.26 -16.51
C GLY A 308 7.23 18.12 -16.10
N ARG A 309 7.01 17.92 -14.80
CA ARG A 309 5.67 17.64 -14.23
C ARG A 309 4.67 18.78 -14.45
N THR A 310 5.14 20.03 -14.47
CA THR A 310 4.29 21.21 -14.70
C THR A 310 3.59 21.18 -16.06
N ALA A 311 4.27 20.72 -17.11
CA ALA A 311 3.70 20.65 -18.46
C ALA A 311 2.59 19.61 -18.58
N VAL A 312 2.57 18.61 -17.69
CA VAL A 312 1.61 17.50 -17.74
C VAL A 312 0.49 17.58 -16.71
N ILE A 313 0.38 18.68 -15.93
CA ILE A 313 -0.66 18.84 -14.90
C ILE A 313 -2.07 18.64 -15.47
N GLY A 314 -2.36 19.26 -16.62
CA GLY A 314 -3.68 19.21 -17.24
C GLY A 314 -4.07 17.80 -17.69
N ILE A 315 -3.20 17.15 -18.47
CA ILE A 315 -3.42 15.77 -18.92
C ILE A 315 -3.40 14.78 -17.74
N GLY A 316 -2.58 15.03 -16.72
CA GLY A 316 -2.49 14.25 -15.50
C GLY A 316 -3.80 14.28 -14.71
N SER A 317 -4.34 15.49 -14.49
CA SER A 317 -5.61 15.70 -13.79
C SER A 317 -6.79 15.07 -14.53
N LEU A 318 -6.85 15.25 -15.86
CA LEU A 318 -7.87 14.62 -16.69
C LEU A 318 -7.75 13.08 -16.64
N GLY A 319 -6.52 12.56 -16.75
CA GLY A 319 -6.23 11.14 -16.72
C GLY A 319 -6.64 10.47 -15.41
N LEU A 320 -6.36 11.10 -14.26
CA LEU A 320 -6.75 10.59 -12.94
C LEU A 320 -8.28 10.47 -12.82
N VAL A 321 -9.01 11.52 -13.22
CA VAL A 321 -10.49 11.51 -13.19
C VAL A 321 -11.06 10.51 -14.19
N LEU A 322 -10.51 10.46 -15.42
CA LEU A 322 -10.96 9.56 -16.47
C LEU A 322 -10.75 8.10 -16.07
N MET A 323 -9.61 7.77 -15.46
CA MET A 323 -9.33 6.41 -15.00
C MET A 323 -10.32 5.95 -13.93
N PHE A 324 -10.66 6.84 -12.99
CA PHE A 324 -11.70 6.57 -11.99
C PHE A 324 -13.06 6.32 -12.64
N VAL A 325 -13.49 7.19 -13.57
CA VAL A 325 -14.78 7.07 -14.25
C VAL A 325 -14.86 5.80 -15.10
N LEU A 326 -13.81 5.49 -15.88
CA LEU A 326 -13.76 4.29 -16.72
C LEU A 326 -13.79 3.01 -15.89
N LEU A 327 -12.99 2.92 -14.84
CA LEU A 327 -12.99 1.76 -13.94
C LEU A 327 -14.34 1.60 -13.24
N ALA A 328 -14.92 2.69 -12.74
CA ALA A 328 -16.22 2.66 -12.08
C ALA A 328 -17.33 2.24 -13.05
N ALA A 329 -17.33 2.75 -14.28
CA ALA A 329 -18.28 2.37 -15.31
C ALA A 329 -18.14 0.88 -15.69
N ALA A 330 -16.91 0.40 -15.90
CA ALA A 330 -16.64 -1.00 -16.22
C ALA A 330 -17.07 -1.94 -15.07
N PHE A 331 -16.77 -1.56 -13.82
CA PHE A 331 -17.21 -2.30 -12.64
C PHE A 331 -18.74 -2.36 -12.55
N ILE A 332 -19.42 -1.21 -12.62
CA ILE A 332 -20.90 -1.17 -12.54
C ILE A 332 -21.53 -1.94 -13.71
N LEU A 333 -20.99 -1.84 -14.92
CA LEU A 333 -21.44 -2.62 -16.06
C LEU A 333 -21.30 -4.13 -15.80
N ALA A 334 -20.17 -4.58 -15.27
CA ALA A 334 -19.96 -5.97 -14.90
C ALA A 334 -20.98 -6.45 -13.85
N ILE A 335 -21.26 -5.63 -12.83
CA ILE A 335 -22.29 -5.95 -11.83
C ILE A 335 -23.68 -6.03 -12.47
N VAL A 336 -24.06 -5.05 -13.30
CA VAL A 336 -25.38 -5.02 -13.98
C VAL A 336 -25.56 -6.24 -14.88
N LEU A 337 -24.56 -6.57 -15.71
CA LEU A 337 -24.59 -7.75 -16.56
C LEU A 337 -24.69 -9.03 -15.74
N GLY A 338 -23.91 -9.13 -14.66
CA GLY A 338 -23.95 -10.26 -13.74
C GLY A 338 -25.32 -10.45 -13.09
N GLN A 339 -25.91 -9.39 -12.54
CA GLN A 339 -27.24 -9.45 -11.94
C GLN A 339 -28.31 -9.84 -12.96
N ARG A 340 -28.21 -9.35 -14.21
CA ARG A 340 -29.12 -9.74 -15.31
C ARG A 340 -28.98 -11.21 -15.69
N LEU A 341 -27.75 -11.72 -15.86
CA LEU A 341 -27.49 -13.12 -16.19
C LEU A 341 -27.97 -14.08 -15.10
N ALA A 342 -27.87 -13.67 -13.83
CA ALA A 342 -28.31 -14.48 -12.69
C ALA A 342 -29.81 -14.38 -12.39
N GLY A 343 -30.55 -13.48 -13.05
CA GLY A 343 -31.96 -13.20 -12.72
C GLY A 343 -32.12 -12.69 -11.29
N SER A 344 -31.20 -11.84 -10.84
CA SER A 344 -31.09 -11.43 -9.44
C SER A 344 -32.21 -10.48 -9.00
N PRO A 345 -32.81 -10.69 -7.81
CA PRO A 345 -33.74 -9.75 -7.20
C PRO A 345 -33.04 -8.62 -6.40
N HIS A 346 -31.71 -8.68 -6.24
CA HIS A 346 -30.97 -7.73 -5.40
C HIS A 346 -30.80 -6.37 -6.08
N SER A 347 -30.84 -5.30 -5.28
CA SER A 347 -30.57 -3.96 -5.79
C SER A 347 -29.11 -3.82 -6.25
N LEU A 348 -28.87 -2.98 -7.26
CA LEU A 348 -27.53 -2.70 -7.77
C LEU A 348 -26.59 -2.21 -6.65
N SER A 349 -27.08 -1.35 -5.76
CA SER A 349 -26.30 -0.82 -4.63
C SER A 349 -25.83 -1.92 -3.67
N GLN A 350 -26.69 -2.92 -3.41
CA GLN A 350 -26.37 -4.04 -2.54
C GLN A 350 -25.32 -4.95 -3.19
N ALA A 351 -25.50 -5.28 -4.48
CA ALA A 351 -24.57 -6.13 -5.21
C ALA A 351 -23.20 -5.44 -5.39
N ALA A 352 -23.18 -4.19 -5.85
CA ALA A 352 -21.96 -3.41 -6.04
C ALA A 352 -21.24 -3.15 -4.72
N GLY A 353 -21.96 -2.77 -3.66
CA GLY A 353 -21.42 -2.53 -2.33
C GLY A 353 -20.82 -3.77 -1.69
N LEU A 354 -21.31 -4.96 -2.01
CA LEU A 354 -20.73 -6.21 -1.54
C LEU A 354 -19.55 -6.65 -2.41
N LEU A 355 -19.74 -6.72 -3.73
CA LEU A 355 -18.75 -7.27 -4.65
C LEU A 355 -17.52 -6.37 -4.82
N VAL A 356 -17.59 -5.06 -4.54
CA VAL A 356 -16.41 -4.17 -4.59
C VAL A 356 -15.29 -4.62 -3.65
N TRP A 357 -15.60 -5.35 -2.58
CA TRP A 357 -14.57 -5.92 -1.70
C TRP A 357 -13.62 -6.87 -2.42
N SER A 358 -14.05 -7.53 -3.50
CA SER A 358 -13.19 -8.41 -4.29
C SER A 358 -12.10 -7.65 -5.05
N ILE A 359 -12.17 -6.32 -5.14
CA ILE A 359 -11.15 -5.49 -5.79
C ILE A 359 -9.94 -5.24 -4.89
N VAL A 360 -10.12 -5.26 -3.57
CA VAL A 360 -9.06 -4.89 -2.61
C VAL A 360 -7.81 -5.77 -2.75
N PRO A 361 -7.88 -7.11 -2.94
CA PRO A 361 -6.68 -7.92 -3.21
C PRO A 361 -5.92 -7.49 -4.46
N ILE A 362 -6.64 -7.05 -5.50
CA ILE A 362 -6.04 -6.55 -6.75
C ILE A 362 -5.27 -5.26 -6.47
N ALA A 363 -5.91 -4.32 -5.76
CA ALA A 363 -5.27 -3.05 -5.38
C ALA A 363 -4.02 -3.30 -4.54
N LEU A 364 -4.09 -4.16 -3.53
CA LEU A 364 -2.96 -4.47 -2.65
C LEU A 364 -1.81 -5.13 -3.41
N ALA A 365 -2.10 -6.12 -4.27
CA ALA A 365 -1.07 -6.79 -5.05
C ALA A 365 -0.39 -5.85 -6.06
N TYR A 366 -1.17 -4.97 -6.71
CA TYR A 366 -0.61 -3.97 -7.60
C TYR A 366 0.23 -2.94 -6.83
N HIS A 367 -0.21 -2.51 -5.65
CA HIS A 367 0.56 -1.63 -4.75
C HIS A 367 1.91 -2.25 -4.37
N VAL A 368 1.92 -3.52 -3.96
CA VAL A 368 3.15 -4.26 -3.66
C VAL A 368 4.06 -4.29 -4.88
N ALA A 369 3.52 -4.73 -6.03
CA ALA A 369 4.31 -4.91 -7.22
C ALA A 369 4.90 -3.58 -7.73
N HIS A 370 4.11 -2.51 -7.72
CA HIS A 370 4.51 -1.20 -8.22
C HIS A 370 5.59 -0.55 -7.34
N TYR A 371 5.45 -0.61 -6.01
CA TYR A 371 6.33 0.11 -5.09
C TYR A 371 7.45 -0.73 -4.47
N LEU A 372 7.58 -2.01 -4.82
CA LEU A 372 8.61 -2.89 -4.26
C LEU A 372 10.02 -2.32 -4.43
N THR A 373 10.37 -1.86 -5.63
CA THR A 373 11.69 -1.30 -5.92
C THR A 373 11.97 -0.05 -5.09
N ALA A 374 10.99 0.87 -5.03
CA ALA A 374 11.07 2.08 -4.23
C ALA A 374 11.25 1.75 -2.75
N LEU A 375 10.51 0.77 -2.22
CA LEU A 375 10.67 0.35 -0.83
C LEU A 375 12.06 -0.20 -0.51
N LEU A 376 12.65 -0.98 -1.43
CA LEU A 376 13.98 -1.57 -1.24
C LEU A 376 15.10 -0.53 -1.25
N VAL A 377 14.98 0.53 -2.05
CA VAL A 377 15.99 1.59 -2.18
C VAL A 377 15.70 2.74 -1.23
N ASP A 378 14.53 3.36 -1.33
CA ASP A 378 14.14 4.51 -0.51
C ASP A 378 13.94 4.14 0.96
N GLY A 379 13.69 2.86 1.27
CA GLY A 379 13.69 2.37 2.64
C GLY A 379 15.07 2.50 3.30
N GLN A 380 16.16 2.36 2.53
CA GLN A 380 17.52 2.58 3.02
C GLN A 380 17.75 4.07 3.27
N TYR A 381 17.37 4.93 2.32
CA TYR A 381 17.42 6.39 2.50
C TYR A 381 16.61 6.82 3.74
N ALA A 382 15.42 6.24 3.95
CA ALA A 382 14.59 6.56 5.11
C ALA A 382 15.30 6.26 6.44
N ILE A 383 16.00 5.13 6.54
CA ILE A 383 16.75 4.75 7.73
C ILE A 383 17.95 5.70 7.95
N ALA A 384 18.63 6.13 6.90
CA ALA A 384 19.72 7.10 7.00
C ALA A 384 19.22 8.49 7.41
N ALA A 385 18.18 9.00 6.74
CA ALA A 385 17.60 10.32 6.99
C ALA A 385 16.97 10.44 8.39
N LEU A 386 16.43 9.35 8.95
CA LEU A 386 15.93 9.34 10.34
C LEU A 386 17.05 9.49 11.39
N SER A 387 18.31 9.18 11.07
CA SER A 387 19.45 9.40 11.97
C SER A 387 19.92 10.84 12.02
N ASP A 388 19.73 11.61 10.94
CA ASP A 388 20.05 13.05 10.88
C ASP A 388 18.89 13.87 10.31
N PRO A 389 17.75 13.96 11.02
CA PRO A 389 16.50 14.48 10.47
C PRO A 389 16.56 15.95 10.04
N PHE A 390 17.49 16.74 10.59
CA PHE A 390 17.65 18.16 10.26
C PHE A 390 18.89 18.43 9.39
N ALA A 391 19.63 17.40 8.97
CA ALA A 391 20.90 17.53 8.25
C ALA A 391 21.93 18.39 9.00
N LEU A 392 22.02 18.22 10.33
CA LEU A 392 22.93 18.97 11.21
C LEU A 392 24.19 18.18 11.56
N GLY A 393 24.42 17.04 10.92
CA GLY A 393 25.50 16.11 11.24
C GLY A 393 25.20 15.24 12.45
N TRP A 394 23.92 15.06 12.81
CA TRP A 394 23.53 14.14 13.88
C TRP A 394 23.68 12.68 13.44
N ASN A 395 23.63 11.78 14.41
CA ASN A 395 23.60 10.34 14.14
C ASN A 395 22.82 9.59 15.21
N LEU A 396 21.52 9.88 15.31
CA LEU A 396 20.65 9.43 16.41
C LEU A 396 20.51 7.91 16.50
N LEU A 397 20.54 7.20 15.36
CA LEU A 397 20.41 5.73 15.29
C LEU A 397 21.71 5.03 14.86
N GLY A 398 22.79 5.78 14.64
CA GLY A 398 24.05 5.20 14.13
C GLY A 398 24.09 4.99 12.61
N THR A 399 23.04 5.35 11.87
CA THR A 399 22.87 5.02 10.44
C THR A 399 23.04 6.21 9.48
N ALA A 400 23.40 7.40 9.95
CA ALA A 400 23.51 8.58 9.08
C ALA A 400 24.52 8.41 7.93
N GLY A 401 25.61 7.66 8.15
CA GLY A 401 26.63 7.37 7.13
C GLY A 401 26.44 6.05 6.37
N MET A 402 25.25 5.43 6.47
CA MET A 402 24.95 4.17 5.80
C MET A 402 25.07 4.33 4.28
N GLN A 403 25.84 3.44 3.64
CA GLN A 403 25.94 3.41 2.19
C GLN A 403 24.65 2.84 1.59
N ILE A 404 24.13 3.49 0.56
CA ILE A 404 22.89 3.07 -0.09
C ILE A 404 23.19 2.08 -1.21
N GLU A 405 22.69 0.86 -1.06
CA GLU A 405 22.88 -0.23 -2.01
C GLU A 405 21.75 -0.24 -3.05
N ALA A 406 21.72 0.76 -3.93
CA ALA A 406 20.74 0.83 -5.03
C ALA A 406 20.82 -0.38 -5.99
N GLY A 407 21.97 -1.07 -6.03
CA GLY A 407 22.14 -2.27 -6.86
C GLY A 407 21.32 -3.48 -6.42
N VAL A 408 20.65 -3.44 -5.26
CA VAL A 408 19.61 -4.43 -4.91
C VAL A 408 18.48 -4.47 -5.97
N ALA A 409 18.25 -3.34 -6.64
CA ALA A 409 17.26 -3.16 -7.69
C ALA A 409 17.86 -3.10 -9.11
N ALA A 410 19.19 -3.04 -9.24
CA ALA A 410 19.88 -2.92 -10.51
C ALA A 410 20.56 -4.24 -10.93
N GLY A 411 20.78 -4.42 -12.23
CA GLY A 411 21.41 -5.64 -12.76
C GLY A 411 20.42 -6.69 -13.26
N ALA A 412 20.89 -7.54 -14.19
CA ALA A 412 20.05 -8.55 -14.83
C ALA A 412 19.46 -9.57 -13.85
N GLY A 413 20.22 -9.99 -12.83
CA GLY A 413 19.76 -10.94 -11.81
C GLY A 413 18.65 -10.36 -10.94
N SER A 414 18.84 -9.14 -10.43
CA SER A 414 17.84 -8.41 -9.65
C SER A 414 16.58 -8.15 -10.47
N ALA A 415 16.72 -7.67 -11.71
CA ALA A 415 15.59 -7.44 -12.59
C ALA A 415 14.77 -8.72 -12.87
N TRP A 416 15.42 -9.88 -13.04
CA TRP A 416 14.71 -11.15 -13.18
C TRP A 416 13.92 -11.53 -11.92
N TRP A 417 14.51 -11.41 -10.73
CA TRP A 417 13.84 -11.72 -9.47
C TRP A 417 12.70 -10.76 -9.17
N LEU A 418 12.92 -9.45 -9.32
CA LEU A 418 11.89 -8.43 -9.13
C LEU A 418 10.71 -8.69 -10.06
N TRP A 419 10.97 -8.94 -11.35
CA TRP A 419 9.93 -9.24 -12.32
C TRP A 419 9.07 -10.44 -11.90
N ASN A 420 9.72 -11.58 -11.58
CA ASN A 420 8.98 -12.80 -11.23
C ASN A 420 8.21 -12.64 -9.92
N LEU A 421 8.77 -11.93 -8.94
CA LEU A 421 8.09 -11.65 -7.68
C LEU A 421 6.88 -10.71 -7.89
N GLN A 422 7.06 -9.61 -8.64
CA GLN A 422 6.00 -8.66 -8.96
C GLN A 422 4.87 -9.34 -9.75
N ALA A 423 5.20 -10.09 -10.81
CA ALA A 423 4.22 -10.84 -11.59
C ALA A 423 3.50 -11.90 -10.75
N GLY A 424 4.24 -12.66 -9.93
CA GLY A 424 3.68 -13.66 -9.03
C GLY A 424 2.71 -13.05 -8.00
N VAL A 425 3.08 -11.91 -7.41
CA VAL A 425 2.22 -11.17 -6.48
C VAL A 425 0.95 -10.67 -7.17
N ILE A 426 1.05 -10.10 -8.38
CA ILE A 426 -0.12 -9.66 -9.17
C ILE A 426 -1.06 -10.83 -9.44
N ILE A 427 -0.55 -11.98 -9.91
CA ILE A 427 -1.36 -13.17 -10.21
C ILE A 427 -2.02 -13.70 -8.94
N ALA A 428 -1.26 -13.85 -7.84
CA ALA A 428 -1.79 -14.33 -6.57
C ALA A 428 -2.88 -13.41 -6.00
N GLY A 429 -2.69 -12.09 -6.12
CA GLY A 429 -3.69 -11.08 -5.74
C GLY A 429 -4.99 -11.23 -6.52
N HIS A 430 -4.92 -11.46 -7.84
CA HIS A 430 -6.10 -11.68 -8.67
C HIS A 430 -6.77 -13.03 -8.38
N MET A 431 -6.02 -14.09 -8.10
CA MET A 431 -6.59 -15.37 -7.66
C MET A 431 -7.36 -15.22 -6.34
N LEU A 432 -6.79 -14.46 -5.38
CA LEU A 432 -7.48 -14.13 -4.12
C LEU A 432 -8.72 -13.27 -4.36
N ALA A 433 -8.66 -12.33 -5.32
CA ALA A 433 -9.79 -11.52 -5.74
C ALA A 433 -10.94 -12.37 -6.30
N VAL A 434 -10.65 -13.34 -7.18
CA VAL A 434 -11.65 -14.30 -7.70
C VAL A 434 -12.23 -15.14 -6.58
N LEU A 435 -11.41 -15.64 -5.65
CA LEU A 435 -11.89 -16.41 -4.50
C LEU A 435 -12.85 -15.59 -3.63
N VAL A 436 -12.52 -14.32 -3.36
CA VAL A 436 -13.36 -13.40 -2.60
C VAL A 436 -14.64 -13.07 -3.36
N ALA A 437 -14.55 -12.78 -4.66
CA ALA A 437 -15.72 -12.52 -5.51
C ALA A 437 -16.68 -13.71 -5.48
N HIS A 438 -16.17 -14.93 -5.59
CA HIS A 438 -16.97 -16.15 -5.54
C HIS A 438 -17.69 -16.32 -4.20
N GLY A 439 -16.96 -16.15 -3.08
CA GLY A 439 -17.56 -16.23 -1.75
C GLY A 439 -18.63 -15.16 -1.49
N LEU A 440 -18.47 -13.95 -2.02
CA LEU A 440 -19.43 -12.86 -1.89
C LEU A 440 -20.62 -13.02 -2.85
N ALA A 441 -20.40 -13.51 -4.07
CA ALA A 441 -21.45 -13.83 -5.03
C ALA A 441 -22.38 -14.92 -4.50
N TRP A 442 -21.84 -15.93 -3.81
CA TRP A 442 -22.62 -16.95 -3.12
C TRP A 442 -23.54 -16.39 -2.04
N ARG A 443 -23.09 -15.37 -1.29
CA ARG A 443 -23.92 -14.69 -0.28
C ARG A 443 -25.10 -13.95 -0.90
N LEU A 444 -24.98 -13.48 -2.14
CA LEU A 444 -26.08 -12.90 -2.90
C LEU A 444 -26.96 -13.97 -3.54
N HIS A 445 -26.36 -15.06 -4.03
CA HIS A 445 -27.02 -16.09 -4.81
C HIS A 445 -26.69 -17.48 -4.25
N PRO A 446 -27.48 -18.04 -3.32
CA PRO A 446 -27.24 -19.36 -2.70
C PRO A 446 -27.44 -20.57 -3.64
N VAL A 447 -27.43 -20.34 -4.96
CA VAL A 447 -27.56 -21.36 -6.00
C VAL A 447 -26.29 -21.32 -6.85
N PRO A 448 -25.51 -22.43 -6.98
CA PRO A 448 -24.16 -22.37 -7.55
C PRO A 448 -24.12 -21.78 -8.97
N ALA A 449 -25.05 -22.20 -9.83
CA ALA A 449 -25.16 -21.69 -11.19
C ALA A 449 -25.44 -20.18 -11.23
N ARG A 450 -26.32 -19.66 -10.36
CA ARG A 450 -26.63 -18.22 -10.30
C ARG A 450 -25.46 -17.42 -9.74
N ALA A 451 -24.76 -17.93 -8.71
CA ALA A 451 -23.56 -17.30 -8.20
C ALA A 451 -22.47 -17.20 -9.28
N ALA A 452 -22.22 -18.29 -10.02
CA ALA A 452 -21.25 -18.32 -11.11
C ALA A 452 -21.63 -17.35 -12.25
N LEU A 453 -22.89 -17.34 -12.69
CA LEU A 453 -23.38 -16.40 -13.71
C LEU A 453 -23.30 -14.94 -13.24
N SER A 454 -23.60 -14.69 -11.96
CA SER A 454 -23.60 -13.32 -11.41
C SER A 454 -22.22 -12.69 -11.34
N GLN A 455 -21.17 -13.50 -11.16
CA GLN A 455 -19.80 -13.02 -11.04
C GLN A 455 -19.02 -13.13 -12.35
N PHE A 456 -19.50 -13.88 -13.35
CA PHE A 456 -18.77 -14.11 -14.60
C PHE A 456 -18.30 -12.81 -15.29
N PRO A 457 -19.14 -11.77 -15.48
CA PRO A 457 -18.66 -10.50 -16.07
C PRO A 457 -17.62 -9.80 -15.21
N LEU A 458 -17.72 -9.91 -13.88
CA LEU A 458 -16.72 -9.37 -12.96
C LEU A 458 -15.39 -10.13 -13.07
N THR A 459 -15.41 -11.45 -13.22
CA THR A 459 -14.22 -12.25 -13.48
C THR A 459 -13.56 -11.85 -14.81
N VAL A 460 -14.34 -11.62 -15.87
CA VAL A 460 -13.80 -11.14 -17.16
C VAL A 460 -13.10 -9.79 -16.97
N LEU A 461 -13.71 -8.87 -16.21
CA LEU A 461 -13.07 -7.60 -15.85
C LEU A 461 -11.76 -7.82 -15.06
N MET A 462 -11.72 -8.76 -14.13
CA MET A 462 -10.50 -9.11 -13.37
C MET A 462 -9.39 -9.70 -14.27
N ILE A 463 -9.74 -10.53 -15.25
CA ILE A 463 -8.77 -11.07 -16.22
C ILE A 463 -8.22 -9.94 -17.08
N ALA A 464 -9.08 -9.06 -17.60
CA ALA A 464 -8.66 -7.89 -18.35
C ALA A 464 -7.74 -6.99 -17.51
N TYR A 465 -8.06 -6.81 -16.23
CA TYR A 465 -7.25 -6.05 -15.30
C TYR A 465 -5.91 -6.73 -14.95
N THR A 466 -5.86 -8.07 -14.94
CA THR A 466 -4.60 -8.84 -14.79
C THR A 466 -3.69 -8.59 -15.99
N VAL A 467 -4.25 -8.69 -17.20
CA VAL A 467 -3.54 -8.38 -18.45
C VAL A 467 -3.04 -6.94 -18.44
N PHE A 468 -3.90 -6.00 -18.07
CA PHE A 468 -3.55 -4.59 -17.95
C PHE A 468 -2.43 -4.34 -16.92
N GLY A 469 -2.50 -4.94 -15.73
CA GLY A 469 -1.47 -4.80 -14.70
C GLY A 469 -0.12 -5.38 -15.09
N LEU A 470 -0.10 -6.56 -15.72
CA LEU A 470 1.13 -7.17 -16.24
C LEU A 470 1.68 -6.40 -17.45
N TRP A 471 0.81 -5.83 -18.29
CA TRP A 471 1.23 -4.94 -19.36
C TRP A 471 1.85 -3.65 -18.84
N LEU A 472 1.26 -3.02 -17.80
CA LEU A 472 1.85 -1.84 -17.16
C LEU A 472 3.23 -2.13 -16.56
N LEU A 473 3.44 -3.33 -16.02
CA LEU A 473 4.75 -3.75 -15.52
C LEU A 473 5.76 -3.96 -16.66
N ALA A 474 5.31 -4.51 -17.79
CA ALA A 474 6.11 -4.83 -18.97
C ALA A 474 6.52 -3.62 -19.80
N THR A 475 5.68 -2.60 -19.84
CA THR A 475 5.77 -1.54 -20.83
C THR A 475 6.85 -0.51 -20.47
N PRO A 476 7.56 0.07 -21.45
CA PRO A 476 8.52 1.14 -21.19
C PRO A 476 7.86 2.33 -20.47
N SER A 477 8.53 2.83 -19.44
CA SER A 477 8.09 3.98 -18.65
C SER A 477 9.22 5.00 -18.49
N VAL A 478 8.84 6.26 -18.31
CA VAL A 478 9.74 7.36 -17.97
C VAL A 478 10.09 7.27 -16.50
N GLY A 479 11.36 7.54 -16.17
CA GLY A 479 11.93 7.33 -14.84
C GLY A 479 12.88 6.14 -14.86
#